data_AF-A0A959FRF2-F1
#
_entry.id   AF-A0A959FRF2-F1
#
_cell.length_a   1.000
_cell.length_b   1.000
_cell.length_c   1.000
_cell.angle_alpha   90.00
_cell.angle_beta   90.00
_cell.angle_gamma   90.00
#
_symmetry.space_group_name_H-M   'P 1'
#
loop_
_entity.id
_entity.type
_entity.pdbx_description
1 polymer ?
#
loop_
_entity_poly.entity_id
_entity_poly.type
_entity_poly.pdbx_seq_one_letter_code
_entity_poly.pdbx_strand_id
1 'polypeptide(L)'
;PESFKAYFELLNSKGDRDKHGINTLLTAKHSHDAPLAIQFREAAQKFRLIDNAGEAVVVPYIPEGHDTSPINMWLSLLEKDPSQKWVYKKLQRYTITLPEHQIKKYRESGCIDQRAQLNVLLDSYYHERWGAHCHDTTLPAEECVF
;
A
#
# COMPACT_ATOMS: atom_id res chain seq x y z
N PRO A 1 -4.27 -23.39 -31.17
CA PRO A 1 -2.81 -23.12 -31.22
C PRO A 1 -2.47 -21.73 -31.78
N GLU A 2 -2.98 -21.38 -32.97
CA GLU A 2 -2.82 -20.06 -33.62
C GLU A 2 -3.38 -18.90 -32.79
N SER A 3 -4.59 -19.07 -32.24
CA SER A 3 -5.27 -18.07 -31.41
C SER A 3 -4.49 -17.71 -30.14
N PHE A 4 -3.86 -18.70 -29.49
CA PHE A 4 -3.00 -18.47 -28.32
C PHE A 4 -1.77 -17.63 -28.67
N LYS A 5 -1.18 -17.85 -29.84
CA LYS A 5 0.00 -17.11 -30.29
C LYS A 5 -0.35 -15.65 -30.57
N ALA A 6 -1.42 -15.41 -31.32
CA ALA A 6 -1.92 -14.06 -31.60
C ALA A 6 -2.29 -13.30 -30.31
N TYR A 7 -2.88 -14.00 -29.33
CA TYR A 7 -3.18 -13.43 -28.01
C TYR A 7 -1.91 -12.96 -27.28
N PHE A 8 -0.89 -13.81 -27.17
CA PHE A 8 0.35 -13.43 -26.48
C PHE A 8 1.15 -12.37 -27.24
N GLU A 9 1.12 -12.35 -28.57
CA GLU A 9 1.73 -11.28 -29.37
C GLU A 9 1.08 -9.94 -29.09
N LEU A 10 -0.26 -9.89 -29.08
CA LEU A 10 -1.01 -8.69 -28.72
C LEU A 10 -0.75 -8.28 -27.26
N LEU A 11 -0.77 -9.22 -26.32
CA LEU A 11 -0.49 -8.95 -24.91
C LEU A 11 0.93 -8.39 -24.72
N ASN A 12 1.93 -8.96 -25.41
CA ASN A 12 3.32 -8.53 -25.35
C ASN A 12 3.55 -7.17 -26.03
N SER A 13 2.70 -6.78 -26.99
CA SER A 13 2.76 -5.46 -27.63
C SER A 13 2.22 -4.31 -26.78
N LYS A 14 1.45 -4.58 -25.73
CA LYS A 14 0.75 -3.57 -24.92
C LYS A 14 1.62 -2.85 -23.88
N GLY A 15 2.91 -3.19 -23.77
CA GLY A 15 3.81 -2.47 -22.87
C GLY A 15 5.23 -3.04 -22.82
N ASP A 16 6.13 -2.28 -22.19
CA ASP A 16 7.49 -2.76 -21.91
C ASP A 16 7.47 -3.72 -20.71
N ARG A 17 7.63 -5.01 -21.00
CA ARG A 17 7.65 -6.09 -20.00
C ARG A 17 8.89 -6.05 -19.12
N ASP A 18 9.96 -5.40 -19.57
CA ASP A 18 11.24 -5.34 -18.86
C ASP A 18 11.65 -3.89 -18.56
N LYS A 19 10.67 -3.05 -18.21
CA LYS A 19 10.88 -1.65 -17.80
C LYS A 19 11.99 -1.47 -16.75
N HIS A 20 12.20 -2.47 -15.89
CA HIS A 20 13.21 -2.45 -14.84
C HIS A 20 14.55 -3.10 -15.22
N GLY A 21 14.69 -3.62 -16.44
CA GLY A 21 15.92 -4.23 -16.97
C GLY A 21 16.31 -5.54 -16.26
N ILE A 22 15.34 -6.27 -15.72
CA ILE A 22 15.49 -7.52 -14.98
C ILE A 22 16.23 -8.57 -15.81
N ASN A 23 15.97 -8.67 -17.11
CA ASN A 23 16.67 -9.64 -17.96
C ASN A 23 18.18 -9.39 -17.96
N THR A 24 18.60 -8.12 -17.95
CA THR A 24 20.02 -7.74 -17.91
C THR A 24 20.65 -8.08 -16.56
N LEU A 25 19.90 -7.93 -15.46
CA LEU A 25 20.37 -8.24 -14.10
C LEU A 25 20.50 -9.74 -13.85
N LEU A 26 19.65 -10.54 -14.50
CA LEU A 26 19.63 -12.00 -14.42
C LEU A 26 20.54 -12.68 -15.46
N THR A 27 21.07 -11.93 -16.43
CA THR A 27 22.05 -12.45 -17.40
C THR A 27 23.40 -12.62 -16.71
N ALA A 28 23.91 -13.85 -16.66
CA ALA A 28 25.22 -14.14 -16.11
C ALA A 28 26.31 -13.43 -16.92
N LYS A 29 27.03 -12.52 -16.28
CA LYS A 29 28.22 -11.88 -16.87
C LYS A 29 29.46 -12.63 -16.41
N HIS A 30 30.32 -12.96 -17.36
CA HIS A 30 31.64 -13.51 -17.07
C HIS A 30 32.60 -12.35 -16.79
N SER A 31 33.14 -12.28 -15.57
CA SER A 31 34.30 -11.44 -15.26
C SER A 31 35.46 -12.33 -14.83
N HIS A 32 36.68 -11.83 -15.00
CA HIS A 32 37.90 -12.55 -14.62
C HIS A 32 37.93 -12.92 -13.12
N ASP A 33 37.21 -12.17 -12.27
CA ASP A 33 37.18 -12.34 -10.82
C ASP A 33 35.95 -13.14 -10.32
N ALA A 34 34.89 -13.25 -11.14
CA ALA A 34 33.68 -13.99 -10.81
C ALA A 34 33.13 -14.70 -12.07
N PRO A 35 33.29 -16.04 -12.17
CA PRO A 35 32.90 -16.79 -13.37
C PRO A 35 31.38 -16.80 -13.63
N LEU A 36 30.54 -16.42 -12.65
CA LEU A 36 29.08 -16.30 -12.79
C LEU A 36 28.54 -15.16 -11.92
N ALA A 37 28.79 -13.91 -12.30
CA ALA A 37 28.22 -12.76 -11.60
C ALA A 37 26.78 -12.49 -12.05
N ILE A 38 25.81 -12.90 -11.24
CA ILE A 38 24.37 -12.59 -11.42
C ILE A 38 23.93 -11.66 -10.29
N GLN A 39 23.22 -10.58 -10.63
CA GLN A 39 22.80 -9.55 -9.67
C GLN A 39 21.44 -9.89 -9.03
N PHE A 40 21.34 -11.05 -8.40
CA PHE A 40 20.08 -11.55 -7.81
C PHE A 40 19.45 -10.58 -6.81
N ARG A 41 20.26 -9.92 -5.98
CA ARG A 41 19.76 -8.97 -4.98
C ARG A 41 19.05 -7.78 -5.64
N GLU A 42 19.66 -7.21 -6.68
CA GLU A 42 19.10 -6.06 -7.39
C GLU A 42 17.87 -6.45 -8.21
N ALA A 43 17.93 -7.60 -8.89
CA ALA A 43 16.79 -8.15 -9.60
C ALA A 43 15.60 -8.38 -8.66
N ALA A 44 15.82 -9.00 -7.50
CA ALA A 44 14.77 -9.27 -6.52
C ALA A 44 14.18 -7.98 -5.91
N GLN A 45 14.98 -6.91 -5.75
CA GLN A 45 14.47 -5.62 -5.31
C GLN A 45 13.60 -4.94 -6.36
N LYS A 46 14.03 -4.95 -7.63
CA LYS A 46 13.31 -4.34 -8.75
C LYS A 46 12.10 -5.15 -9.21
N PHE A 47 12.05 -6.45 -8.92
CA PHE A 47 10.95 -7.34 -9.27
C PHE A 47 9.80 -7.31 -8.24
N ARG A 48 9.84 -6.42 -7.25
CA ARG A 48 8.76 -6.30 -6.26
C ARG A 48 7.49 -5.80 -6.95
N LEU A 49 6.47 -6.64 -6.95
CA LEU A 49 5.15 -6.31 -7.51
C LEU A 49 4.37 -5.33 -6.61
N ILE A 50 4.63 -5.38 -5.30
CA ILE A 50 4.02 -4.52 -4.30
C ILE A 50 5.11 -3.63 -3.74
N ASP A 51 4.97 -2.33 -3.94
CA ASP A 51 5.81 -1.35 -3.28
C ASP A 51 5.45 -1.27 -1.80
N ASN A 52 6.46 -1.31 -0.93
CA ASN A 52 6.27 -1.11 0.51
C ASN A 52 6.15 0.38 0.89
N ALA A 53 5.85 1.23 -0.10
CA ALA A 53 5.62 2.65 0.10
C ALA A 53 4.18 2.87 0.57
N GLY A 54 4.02 3.19 1.85
CA GLY A 54 2.74 3.48 2.45
C GLY A 54 2.86 4.50 3.57
N GLU A 55 1.82 5.31 3.76
CA GLU A 55 1.77 6.26 4.87
C GLU A 55 0.92 5.67 6.02
N ALA A 56 1.22 6.16 7.23
CA ALA A 56 0.48 5.84 8.43
C ALA A 56 -0.84 6.62 8.48
N VAL A 57 -1.94 5.90 8.75
CA VAL A 57 -3.28 6.47 8.93
C VAL A 57 -3.87 5.96 10.24
N VAL A 58 -4.35 6.87 11.08
CA VAL A 58 -5.02 6.56 12.34
C VAL A 58 -6.48 6.21 12.05
N VAL A 59 -6.96 5.09 12.60
CA VAL A 59 -8.33 4.62 12.44
C VAL A 59 -9.14 4.75 13.73
N PRO A 60 -10.44 5.08 13.63
CA PRO A 60 -11.36 5.17 14.77
C PRO A 60 -11.81 3.78 15.25
N TYR A 61 -10.84 2.96 15.68
CA TYR A 61 -11.13 1.67 16.29
C TYR A 61 -11.77 1.86 17.69
N ILE A 62 -12.83 1.10 17.97
CA ILE A 62 -13.53 1.08 19.25
C ILE A 62 -13.23 -0.26 19.92
N PRO A 63 -12.53 -0.28 21.07
CA PRO A 63 -12.30 -1.51 21.81
C PRO A 63 -13.60 -2.04 22.44
N GLU A 64 -13.69 -3.36 22.61
CA GLU A 64 -14.83 -4.00 23.28
C GLU A 64 -15.07 -3.40 24.67
N GLY A 65 -16.32 -3.02 24.95
CA GLY A 65 -16.72 -2.39 26.22
C GLY A 65 -16.62 -0.86 26.26
N HIS A 66 -16.35 -0.20 25.14
CA HIS A 66 -16.39 1.25 25.02
C HIS A 66 -17.43 1.73 24.00
N ASP A 67 -18.11 2.84 24.30
CA ASP A 67 -19.12 3.45 23.41
C ASP A 67 -18.51 4.37 22.34
N THR A 68 -17.27 4.83 22.52
CA THR A 68 -16.62 5.80 21.64
C THR A 68 -15.13 5.54 21.52
N SER A 69 -14.56 5.83 20.33
CA SER A 69 -13.12 5.67 20.12
C SER A 69 -12.31 6.66 20.98
N PRO A 70 -11.32 6.18 21.75
CA PRO A 70 -10.49 7.04 22.60
C PRO A 70 -9.55 7.94 21.81
N ILE A 71 -9.43 7.75 20.48
CA ILE A 71 -8.52 8.52 19.64
C ILE A 71 -8.86 10.01 19.64
N ASN A 72 -10.14 10.38 19.72
CA ASN A 72 -10.58 11.77 19.66
C ASN A 72 -10.04 12.59 20.84
N MET A 73 -9.98 11.98 22.03
CA MET A 73 -9.39 12.58 23.22
C MET A 73 -7.88 12.79 23.05
N TRP A 74 -7.19 11.80 22.49
CA TRP A 74 -5.74 11.86 22.26
C TRP A 74 -5.34 12.86 21.18
N LEU A 75 -6.11 12.94 20.10
CA LEU A 75 -5.93 13.95 19.06
C LEU A 75 -6.12 15.36 19.63
N SER A 76 -7.19 15.57 20.42
CA SER A 76 -7.44 16.86 21.09
C SER A 76 -6.33 17.25 22.07
N LEU A 77 -5.66 16.27 22.70
CA LEU A 77 -4.50 16.51 23.57
C LEU A 77 -3.26 16.92 22.75
N LEU A 78 -3.02 16.26 21.62
CA LEU A 78 -1.89 16.59 20.74
C LEU A 78 -2.04 17.94 20.04
N GLU A 79 -3.26 18.36 19.71
CA GLU A 79 -3.54 19.69 19.18
C GLU A 79 -3.21 20.81 20.18
N LYS A 80 -3.41 20.55 21.47
CA LYS A 80 -3.09 21.49 22.56
C LYS A 80 -1.61 21.48 22.93
N ASP A 81 -1.02 20.29 23.04
CA ASP A 81 0.38 20.11 23.41
C ASP A 81 1.04 18.97 22.60
N PRO A 82 1.82 19.31 21.57
CA PRO A 82 2.53 18.33 20.75
C PRO A 82 3.69 17.65 21.50
N SER A 83 4.07 18.12 22.70
CA SER A 83 5.18 17.57 23.49
C SER A 83 4.85 16.21 24.15
N GLN A 84 3.58 15.82 24.18
CA GLN A 84 3.13 14.58 24.83
C GLN A 84 3.47 13.31 24.02
N LYS A 85 4.74 12.93 24.02
CA LYS A 85 5.28 11.75 23.29
C LYS A 85 4.60 10.42 23.62
N TRP A 86 4.02 10.29 24.81
CA TRP A 86 3.31 9.07 25.21
C TRP A 86 2.04 8.84 24.37
N VAL A 87 1.41 9.91 23.86
CA VAL A 87 0.18 9.83 23.06
C VAL A 87 0.46 9.16 21.72
N TYR A 88 1.59 9.47 21.08
CA TYR A 88 2.03 8.80 19.85
C TYR A 88 2.17 7.28 20.05
N LYS A 89 2.69 6.83 21.21
CA LYS A 89 2.79 5.39 21.52
C LYS A 89 1.43 4.72 21.67
N LYS A 90 0.41 5.47 22.11
CA LYS A 90 -0.97 4.95 22.19
C LYS A 90 -1.62 4.90 20.83
N LEU A 91 -1.52 6.00 20.05
CA LEU A 91 -2.06 6.11 18.70
C LEU A 91 -1.46 5.09 17.72
N GLN A 92 -0.20 4.68 17.91
CA GLN A 92 0.44 3.66 17.09
C GLN A 92 -0.35 2.34 17.04
N ARG A 93 -1.09 1.98 18.11
CA ARG A 93 -1.94 0.77 18.13
C ARG A 93 -3.21 0.88 17.27
N TYR A 94 -3.59 2.12 16.97
CA TYR A 94 -4.75 2.50 16.17
C TYR A 94 -4.30 3.01 14.79
N THR A 95 -3.07 2.70 14.38
CA THR A 95 -2.49 3.16 13.12
C THR A 95 -2.37 1.97 12.18
N ILE A 96 -2.88 2.13 10.96
CA ILE A 96 -2.68 1.20 9.85
C ILE A 96 -1.77 1.84 8.81
N THR A 97 -1.04 1.02 8.06
CA THR A 97 -0.24 1.49 6.92
C THR A 97 -1.04 1.27 5.65
N LEU A 98 -1.31 2.33 4.90
CA LEU A 98 -2.02 2.27 3.63
C LEU A 98 -1.05 2.56 2.46
N PRO A 99 -1.13 1.80 1.35
CA PRO A 99 -0.34 2.08 0.15
C PRO A 99 -0.60 3.49 -0.41
N GLU A 100 0.41 4.13 -0.98
CA GLU A 100 0.31 5.50 -1.54
C GLU A 100 -0.85 5.65 -2.55
N HIS A 101 -1.07 4.64 -3.40
CA HIS A 101 -2.15 4.68 -4.39
C HIS A 101 -3.54 4.71 -3.74
N GLN A 102 -3.72 4.04 -2.60
CA GLN A 102 -4.98 4.08 -1.86
C GLN A 102 -5.14 5.40 -1.14
N ILE A 103 -4.08 5.92 -0.53
CA ILE A 103 -4.09 7.22 0.15
C ILE A 103 -4.47 8.33 -0.81
N LYS A 104 -3.93 8.32 -2.03
CA LYS A 104 -4.30 9.29 -3.06
C LYS A 104 -5.80 9.26 -3.34
N LYS A 105 -6.38 8.06 -3.53
CA LYS A 105 -7.84 7.89 -3.70
C LYS A 105 -8.62 8.40 -2.49
N TYR A 106 -8.18 8.08 -1.28
CA TYR A 106 -8.85 8.53 -0.05
C TYR A 106 -8.78 10.05 0.15
N ARG A 107 -7.70 10.70 -0.28
CA ARG A 107 -7.58 12.17 -0.29
C ARG A 107 -8.52 12.79 -1.33
N GLU A 108 -8.63 12.20 -2.51
CA GLU A 108 -9.56 12.63 -3.56
C GLU A 108 -11.03 12.47 -3.14
N SER A 109 -11.36 11.41 -2.40
CA SER A 109 -12.72 11.16 -1.88
C SER A 109 -13.02 11.87 -0.56
N GLY A 110 -12.04 12.57 0.05
CA GLY A 110 -12.22 13.29 1.32
C GLY A 110 -12.41 12.37 2.54
N CYS A 111 -11.92 11.12 2.48
CA CYS A 111 -12.07 10.13 3.55
C CYS A 111 -11.05 10.27 4.68
N ILE A 112 -9.96 11.00 4.44
CA ILE A 112 -8.87 11.23 5.39
C ILE A 112 -8.84 12.71 5.75
N ASP A 113 -8.90 12.99 7.05
CA ASP A 113 -8.71 14.32 7.64
C ASP A 113 -7.28 14.45 8.18
N GLN A 114 -6.72 15.65 8.16
CA GLN A 114 -5.42 15.94 8.76
C GLN A 114 -5.58 16.61 10.11
N ARG A 115 -5.31 15.88 11.19
CA ARG A 115 -5.40 16.37 12.57
C ARG A 115 -4.09 16.18 13.31
N ALA A 116 -3.63 17.22 14.01
CA ALA A 116 -2.34 17.22 14.71
C ALA A 116 -1.16 16.72 13.85
N GLN A 117 -1.13 17.07 12.55
CA GLN A 117 -0.15 16.60 11.55
C GLN A 117 -0.19 15.08 11.25
N LEU A 118 -1.24 14.38 11.68
CA LEU A 118 -1.49 12.97 11.41
C LEU A 118 -2.66 12.83 10.43
N ASN A 119 -2.60 11.81 9.57
CA ASN A 119 -3.72 11.40 8.73
C ASN A 119 -4.69 10.57 9.60
N VAL A 120 -5.94 11.00 9.70
CA VAL A 120 -7.00 10.33 10.47
C VAL A 120 -8.13 9.93 9.53
N LEU A 121 -8.53 8.66 9.56
CA LEU A 121 -9.64 8.15 8.78
C LEU A 121 -10.98 8.58 9.42
N LEU A 122 -11.93 9.01 8.59
CA LEU A 122 -13.28 9.31 9.04
C LEU A 122 -14.03 8.03 9.46
N ASP A 123 -14.88 8.17 10.49
CA ASP A 123 -15.70 7.08 11.04
C ASP A 123 -16.58 6.41 9.97
N SER A 124 -17.06 7.16 8.98
CA SER A 124 -17.89 6.64 7.88
C SER A 124 -17.17 5.68 6.93
N TYR A 125 -15.84 5.66 6.93
CA TYR A 125 -15.00 4.81 6.07
C TYR A 125 -14.22 3.76 6.86
N TYR A 126 -14.46 3.67 8.16
CA TYR A 126 -13.90 2.66 9.03
C TYR A 126 -14.62 1.31 8.85
N HIS A 127 -13.84 0.24 8.73
CA HIS A 127 -14.35 -1.12 8.65
C HIS A 127 -13.77 -1.96 9.78
N GLU A 128 -14.60 -2.63 10.59
CA GLU A 128 -14.16 -3.37 11.79
C GLU A 128 -13.06 -4.41 11.52
N ARG A 129 -13.22 -5.21 10.45
CA ARG A 129 -12.26 -6.25 10.07
C ARG A 129 -10.99 -5.74 9.36
N TRP A 130 -11.11 -4.71 8.52
CA TRP A 130 -10.04 -4.29 7.60
C TRP A 130 -9.37 -2.98 8.02
N GLY A 131 -9.91 -2.28 9.02
CA GLY A 131 -9.48 -0.94 9.43
C GLY A 131 -9.97 0.17 8.49
N ALA A 132 -10.02 -0.07 7.18
CA ALA A 132 -10.51 0.88 6.17
C ALA A 132 -11.29 0.17 5.06
N HIS A 133 -12.26 0.86 4.46
CA HIS A 133 -12.99 0.36 3.28
C HIS A 133 -12.10 0.34 2.03
N CYS A 134 -11.71 -0.84 1.56
CA CYS A 134 -11.00 -0.97 0.30
C CYS A 134 -11.95 -0.62 -0.87
N HIS A 135 -11.59 0.40 -1.66
CA HIS A 135 -12.31 0.76 -2.88
C HIS A 135 -12.09 -0.21 -4.05
N ASP A 136 -11.28 -1.26 -3.86
CA ASP A 136 -11.14 -2.31 -4.86
C ASP A 136 -12.44 -3.10 -4.91
N THR A 137 -13.31 -2.64 -5.80
CA THR A 137 -14.48 -3.38 -6.23
C THR A 137 -13.90 -4.62 -6.88
N THR A 138 -13.99 -5.76 -6.21
CA THR A 138 -13.65 -7.04 -6.82
C THR A 138 -14.45 -7.13 -8.11
N LEU A 139 -13.76 -7.20 -9.25
CA LEU A 139 -14.43 -7.47 -10.52
C LEU A 139 -15.29 -8.71 -10.30
N PRO A 140 -16.62 -8.66 -10.55
CA PRO A 140 -17.45 -9.85 -10.45
C PRO A 140 -16.85 -10.93 -11.35
N ALA A 141 -16.97 -12.19 -10.95
CA ALA A 141 -16.39 -13.32 -11.69
C ALA A 141 -16.83 -13.34 -13.17
N GLU A 142 -18.01 -12.77 -13.43
CA GLU A 142 -18.63 -12.58 -14.75
C GLU A 142 -17.86 -11.60 -15.66
N GLU A 143 -17.18 -10.61 -15.08
CA GLU A 143 -16.30 -9.66 -15.78
C GLU A 143 -14.84 -10.13 -15.86
N CYS A 144 -14.50 -11.23 -15.17
CA CYS A 144 -13.14 -11.79 -15.16
C CYS A 144 -12.87 -12.79 -16.30
N VAL A 145 -13.90 -13.13 -17.09
CA VAL A 145 -13.76 -13.99 -18.27
C VAL A 145 -13.64 -13.09 -19.50
N PHE A 146 -12.41 -12.85 -19.93
CA PHE A 146 -12.07 -12.22 -21.22
C PHE A 146 -11.71 -13.28 -22.26
#